data_AF-A0A381RKA3-F1
#
_entry.id   AF-A0A381RKA3-F1
#
_cell.length_a   1.000
_cell.length_b   1.000
_cell.length_c   1.000
_cell.angle_alpha   90.00
_cell.angle_beta   90.00
_cell.angle_gamma   90.00
#
_symmetry.space_group_name_H-M   'P 1'
#
loop_
_entity.id
_entity.type
_entity.pdbx_description
1 polymer ?
#
loop_
_entity_poly.entity_id
_entity_poly.type
_entity_poly.pdbx_seq_one_letter_code
_entity_poly.pdbx_strand_id
1 'polypeptide(L)'
;MKFSYLYLPLLIIWAKPLHADIDINEIKDNMYYEIVNAKKKYQSIKNNFRSPYINNINNYSLYTNYLDSLRILAENLEINRQKLFISIRDIDLLDDDIYFINELNNSSILLFNIINGFGRIYHTYLIHMISSEYSLEQYSLDMENLLRLEKKYSLFK
;
A
#
# COMPACT_ATOMS: atom_id res chain seq x y z
N MET A 1 4.96 48.62 3.74
CA MET A 1 5.59 47.40 4.29
C MET A 1 6.59 46.89 3.27
N LYS A 2 7.87 46.78 3.62
CA LYS A 2 8.93 46.26 2.74
C LYS A 2 9.06 44.76 2.98
N PHE A 3 8.79 43.94 1.97
CA PHE A 3 9.07 42.50 2.00
C PHE A 3 10.53 42.29 1.59
N SER A 4 11.36 41.85 2.52
CA SER A 4 12.73 41.42 2.26
C SER A 4 12.71 39.97 1.77
N TYR A 5 13.01 39.77 0.49
CA TYR A 5 13.21 38.45 -0.10
C TYR A 5 14.62 37.95 0.28
N LEU A 6 14.67 36.98 1.17
CA LEU A 6 15.89 36.22 1.48
C LEU A 6 16.07 35.19 0.35
N TYR A 7 16.96 35.48 -0.59
CA TYR A 7 17.44 34.49 -1.57
C TYR A 7 18.35 33.50 -0.85
N LEU A 8 17.90 32.25 -0.75
CA LEU A 8 18.66 31.14 -0.21
C LEU A 8 19.39 30.47 -1.40
N PRO A 9 20.72 30.58 -1.53
CA PRO A 9 21.43 29.89 -2.61
C PRO A 9 21.46 28.39 -2.30
N LEU A 10 20.70 27.61 -3.05
CA LEU A 10 20.79 26.15 -3.09
C LEU A 10 22.12 25.75 -3.75
N LEU A 11 23.12 25.43 -2.92
CA LEU A 11 24.33 24.73 -3.37
C LEU A 11 23.95 23.29 -3.71
N ILE A 12 23.78 23.00 -5.00
CA ILE A 12 23.67 21.63 -5.50
C ILE A 12 25.10 21.06 -5.56
N ILE A 13 25.49 20.31 -4.54
CA ILE A 13 26.71 19.52 -4.55
C ILE A 13 26.47 18.35 -5.51
N TRP A 14 27.08 18.39 -6.69
CA TRP A 14 27.19 17.24 -7.57
C TRP A 14 28.20 16.25 -6.98
N ALA A 15 27.75 15.44 -6.03
CA ALA A 15 28.49 14.24 -5.65
C ALA A 15 28.36 13.23 -6.81
N LYS A 16 29.48 12.80 -7.38
CA LYS A 16 29.48 11.60 -8.23
C LYS A 16 28.98 10.44 -7.36
N PRO A 17 28.03 9.61 -7.82
CA PRO A 17 27.61 8.45 -7.05
C PRO A 17 28.83 7.57 -6.84
N LEU A 18 29.22 7.36 -5.57
CA LEU A 18 30.02 6.22 -5.20
C LEU A 18 29.17 5.00 -5.58
N HIS A 19 29.51 4.31 -6.66
CA HIS A 19 28.92 3.02 -6.96
C HIS A 19 29.43 2.05 -5.89
N ALA A 20 28.66 1.93 -4.80
CA ALA A 20 28.64 0.69 -4.06
C ALA A 20 28.28 -0.41 -5.07
N ASP A 21 28.88 -1.57 -4.93
CA ASP A 21 28.50 -2.77 -5.68
C ASP A 21 27.10 -3.16 -5.18
N ILE A 22 26.06 -2.54 -5.75
CA ILE A 22 24.68 -2.73 -5.33
C ILE A 22 24.21 -4.03 -5.97
N ASP A 23 24.07 -5.06 -5.14
CA ASP A 23 23.57 -6.36 -5.59
C ASP A 23 22.08 -6.22 -5.95
N ILE A 24 21.78 -6.37 -7.24
CA ILE A 24 20.42 -6.36 -7.76
C ILE A 24 19.54 -7.43 -7.08
N ASN A 25 20.12 -8.55 -6.65
CA ASN A 25 19.40 -9.59 -5.93
C ASN A 25 18.97 -9.11 -4.54
N GLU A 26 19.82 -8.35 -3.84
CA GLU A 26 19.45 -7.75 -2.56
C GLU A 26 18.27 -6.79 -2.71
N ILE A 27 18.25 -5.97 -3.78
CA ILE A 27 17.11 -5.09 -4.07
C ILE A 27 15.82 -5.90 -4.31
N LYS A 28 15.91 -6.95 -5.16
CA LYS A 28 14.79 -7.83 -5.48
C LYS A 28 14.24 -8.52 -4.23
N ASP A 29 15.12 -9.06 -3.40
CA ASP A 29 14.77 -9.78 -2.16
C ASP A 29 14.15 -8.84 -1.12
N ASN A 30 14.69 -7.63 -0.97
CA ASN A 30 14.12 -6.62 -0.08
C ASN A 30 12.70 -6.25 -0.50
N MET A 31 12.47 -5.98 -1.78
CA MET A 31 11.13 -5.66 -2.28
C MET A 31 10.16 -6.84 -2.11
N TYR A 32 10.61 -8.06 -2.40
CA TYR A 32 9.82 -9.26 -2.20
C TYR A 32 9.41 -9.41 -0.73
N TYR A 33 10.37 -9.26 0.18
CA TYR A 33 10.11 -9.31 1.62
C TYR A 33 9.08 -8.26 2.06
N GLU A 34 9.20 -7.02 1.58
CA GLU A 34 8.25 -5.95 1.90
C GLU A 34 6.83 -6.28 1.43
N ILE A 35 6.67 -6.83 0.21
CA ILE A 35 5.36 -7.27 -0.31
C ILE A 35 4.79 -8.40 0.58
N VAL A 36 5.60 -9.42 0.91
CA VAL A 36 5.17 -10.55 1.74
C VAL A 36 4.79 -10.10 3.16
N ASN A 37 5.56 -9.18 3.73
CA ASN A 37 5.28 -8.60 5.04
C ASN A 37 3.98 -7.79 5.02
N ALA A 38 3.79 -6.96 3.99
CA ALA A 38 2.58 -6.17 3.82
C ALA A 38 1.33 -7.06 3.65
N LYS A 39 1.45 -8.15 2.86
CA LYS A 39 0.41 -9.18 2.74
C LYS A 39 0.00 -9.72 4.11
N LYS A 40 0.96 -10.14 4.94
CA LYS A 40 0.70 -10.68 6.29
C LYS A 40 0.02 -9.64 7.20
N LYS A 41 0.50 -8.40 7.19
CA LYS A 41 -0.09 -7.30 7.95
C LYS A 41 -1.52 -7.02 7.51
N TYR A 42 -1.78 -6.97 6.20
CA TYR A 42 -3.12 -6.82 5.66
C TYR A 42 -4.06 -7.94 6.13
N GLN A 43 -3.65 -9.21 6.04
CA GLN A 43 -4.47 -10.32 6.54
C GLN A 43 -4.76 -10.20 8.04
N SER A 44 -3.75 -9.83 8.84
CA SER A 44 -3.93 -9.62 10.28
C SER A 44 -4.94 -8.50 10.55
N ILE A 45 -4.83 -7.36 9.87
CA ILE A 45 -5.77 -6.25 9.99
C ILE A 45 -7.18 -6.69 9.57
N LYS A 46 -7.32 -7.30 8.38
CA LYS A 46 -8.58 -7.81 7.83
C LYS A 46 -9.30 -8.78 8.77
N ASN A 47 -8.56 -9.72 9.37
CA ASN A 47 -9.14 -10.70 10.29
C ASN A 47 -9.64 -10.07 11.60
N ASN A 48 -9.13 -8.90 11.97
CA ASN A 48 -9.57 -8.17 13.15
C ASN A 48 -10.78 -7.25 12.87
N PHE A 49 -11.15 -7.03 11.61
CA PHE A 49 -12.38 -6.33 11.27
C PHE A 49 -13.58 -7.20 11.63
N ARG A 50 -14.26 -6.83 12.71
CA ARG A 50 -15.56 -7.41 13.09
C ARG A 50 -16.67 -6.83 12.23
N SER A 51 -17.77 -7.57 12.12
CA SER A 51 -18.99 -7.05 11.49
C SER A 51 -19.36 -5.70 12.12
N PRO A 52 -19.54 -4.65 11.31
CA PRO A 52 -20.00 -3.34 11.77
C PRO A 52 -21.40 -3.35 12.40
N TYR A 53 -22.13 -4.48 12.33
CA TYR A 53 -23.42 -4.68 13.00
C TYR A 53 -23.35 -4.67 14.54
N ILE A 54 -22.15 -4.78 15.14
CA ILE A 54 -21.99 -4.75 16.59
C ILE A 54 -22.06 -3.28 17.06
N ASN A 55 -23.27 -2.86 17.41
CA ASN A 55 -23.66 -1.54 17.87
C ASN A 55 -23.01 -1.20 19.23
N ASN A 56 -21.73 -0.80 19.22
CA ASN A 56 -21.05 -0.26 20.38
C ASN A 56 -20.21 0.95 19.94
N ILE A 57 -20.47 2.11 20.55
CA ILE A 57 -19.74 3.36 20.33
C ILE A 57 -18.21 3.17 20.52
N ASN A 58 -17.80 2.25 21.40
CA ASN A 58 -16.38 1.89 21.60
C ASN A 58 -15.74 1.21 20.38
N ASN A 59 -16.53 0.71 19.43
CA ASN A 59 -16.01 0.12 18.20
C ASN A 59 -15.65 1.18 17.15
N TYR A 60 -16.25 2.37 17.18
CA TYR A 60 -15.99 3.41 16.18
C TYR A 60 -14.51 3.86 16.18
N SER A 61 -13.93 4.08 17.36
CA SER A 61 -12.51 4.43 17.51
C SER A 61 -11.58 3.28 17.11
N LEU A 62 -11.97 2.03 17.36
CA LEU A 62 -11.24 0.86 16.87
C LEU A 62 -11.28 0.80 15.34
N TYR A 63 -12.42 1.11 14.72
CA TYR A 63 -12.55 1.12 13.27
C TYR A 63 -11.70 2.20 12.60
N THR A 64 -11.65 3.41 13.17
CA THR A 64 -10.75 4.46 12.66
C THR A 64 -9.28 4.02 12.74
N ASN A 65 -8.87 3.36 13.84
CA ASN A 65 -7.51 2.85 13.97
C ASN A 65 -7.17 1.78 12.91
N TYR A 66 -8.12 0.90 12.57
CA TYR A 66 -7.89 -0.09 11.53
C TYR A 66 -7.83 0.54 10.13
N LEU A 67 -8.68 1.53 9.84
CA LEU A 67 -8.61 2.28 8.59
C LEU A 67 -7.29 3.05 8.45
N ASP A 68 -6.82 3.68 9.53
CA ASP A 68 -5.50 4.31 9.57
C ASP A 68 -4.38 3.29 9.36
N SER A 69 -4.48 2.11 9.96
CA SER A 69 -3.50 1.02 9.76
C SER A 69 -3.45 0.56 8.30
N LEU A 70 -4.59 0.46 7.61
CA LEU A 70 -4.65 0.13 6.18
C LEU A 70 -4.02 1.25 5.33
N ARG A 71 -4.31 2.52 5.64
CA ARG A 71 -3.72 3.67 4.94
C ARG A 71 -2.20 3.68 5.06
N ILE A 72 -1.67 3.58 6.28
CA ILE A 72 -0.23 3.53 6.54
C ILE A 72 0.42 2.35 5.79
N LEU A 73 -0.26 1.20 5.75
CA LEU A 73 0.24 0.03 5.03
C LEU A 73 0.32 0.26 3.51
N ALA A 74 -0.71 0.88 2.92
CA ALA A 74 -0.74 1.24 1.51
C ALA A 74 0.31 2.30 1.16
N GLU A 75 0.47 3.33 1.99
CA GLU A 75 1.50 4.36 1.83
C GLU A 75 2.92 3.75 1.87
N ASN A 76 3.16 2.84 2.81
CA ASN A 76 4.46 2.15 2.90
C ASN A 76 4.76 1.31 1.66
N LEU A 77 3.77 0.62 1.08
CA LEU A 77 3.95 -0.12 -0.17
C LEU A 77 4.33 0.81 -1.32
N GLU A 78 3.68 1.96 -1.44
CA GLU A 78 3.99 2.95 -2.48
C GLU A 78 5.38 3.56 -2.28
N ILE A 79 5.76 3.89 -1.05
CA ILE A 79 7.11 4.36 -0.72
C ILE A 79 8.17 3.31 -1.09
N ASN A 80 7.94 2.04 -0.74
CA ASN A 80 8.89 0.96 -1.07
C ASN A 80 8.98 0.72 -2.58
N ARG A 81 7.85 0.84 -3.30
CA ARG A 81 7.83 0.80 -4.76
C ARG A 81 8.64 1.94 -5.38
N GLN A 82 8.53 3.16 -4.86
CA GLN A 82 9.34 4.29 -5.32
C GLN A 82 10.82 4.08 -5.01
N LYS A 83 11.16 3.57 -3.83
CA LYS A 83 12.55 3.22 -3.46
C LYS A 83 13.14 2.18 -4.40
N LEU A 84 12.40 1.13 -4.76
CA LEU A 84 12.82 0.14 -5.75
C LEU A 84 13.28 0.82 -7.05
N PHE A 85 12.45 1.70 -7.62
CA PHE A 85 12.77 2.39 -8.88
C PHE A 85 13.95 3.35 -8.75
N ILE A 86 14.12 4.00 -7.60
CA ILE A 86 15.29 4.84 -7.32
C ILE A 86 16.56 3.98 -7.23
N SER A 87 16.50 2.84 -6.56
CA SER A 87 17.64 1.95 -6.34
C SER A 87 18.17 1.31 -7.61
N ILE A 88 17.32 1.08 -8.61
CA ILE A 88 17.71 0.45 -9.89
C ILE A 88 18.01 1.48 -11.00
N ARG A 89 17.79 2.77 -10.76
CA ARG A 89 17.84 3.80 -11.82
C ARG A 89 19.16 3.85 -12.57
N ASP A 90 20.26 3.66 -11.83
CA ASP A 90 21.62 3.80 -12.34
C ASP A 90 22.34 2.43 -12.45
N ILE A 91 21.57 1.33 -12.48
CA ILE A 91 22.07 -0.05 -12.60
C ILE A 91 21.79 -0.55 -14.03
N ASP A 92 22.78 -1.18 -14.66
CA ASP A 92 22.59 -1.91 -15.91
C ASP A 92 21.84 -3.22 -15.63
N LEU A 93 20.56 -3.27 -15.99
CA LEU A 93 19.69 -4.42 -15.76
C LEU A 93 19.72 -5.40 -16.93
N LEU A 94 19.78 -6.70 -16.62
CA LEU A 94 19.53 -7.75 -17.61
C LEU A 94 18.02 -7.91 -17.84
N ASP A 95 17.65 -8.54 -18.96
CA ASP A 95 16.23 -8.79 -19.29
C ASP A 95 15.50 -9.55 -18.17
N ASP A 96 16.17 -10.53 -17.54
CA ASP A 96 15.61 -11.29 -16.42
C ASP A 96 15.38 -10.42 -15.18
N ASP A 97 16.25 -9.44 -14.92
CA ASP A 97 16.08 -8.49 -13.82
C ASP A 97 14.91 -7.56 -14.08
N ILE A 98 14.79 -7.05 -15.31
CA ILE A 98 13.66 -6.20 -15.73
C ILE A 98 12.34 -6.95 -15.57
N TYR A 99 12.29 -8.20 -16.04
CA TYR A 99 11.10 -9.04 -15.91
C TYR A 99 10.73 -9.24 -14.43
N PHE A 100 11.69 -9.60 -13.58
CA PHE A 100 11.43 -9.84 -12.17
C PHE A 100 11.00 -8.57 -11.41
N ILE A 101 11.63 -7.43 -11.68
CA ILE A 101 11.25 -6.13 -11.12
C ILE A 101 9.83 -5.76 -11.52
N ASN A 102 9.45 -6.02 -12.78
CA ASN A 102 8.09 -5.77 -13.24
C ASN A 102 7.07 -6.63 -12.50
N GLU A 103 7.37 -7.92 -12.25
CA GLU A 103 6.51 -8.79 -11.45
C GLU A 103 6.36 -8.31 -10.00
N LEU A 104 7.45 -7.83 -9.37
CA LEU A 104 7.41 -7.22 -8.04
C LEU A 104 6.57 -5.93 -8.03
N ASN A 105 6.73 -5.06 -9.03
CA ASN A 105 5.96 -3.83 -9.16
C ASN A 105 4.46 -4.14 -9.34
N ASN A 106 4.11 -5.08 -10.22
CA ASN A 106 2.73 -5.52 -10.44
C ASN A 106 2.10 -6.09 -9.18
N SER A 107 2.85 -6.92 -8.44
CA SER A 107 2.42 -7.49 -7.17
C SER A 107 2.18 -6.41 -6.11
N SER A 108 3.06 -5.41 -6.02
CA SER A 108 2.92 -4.27 -5.11
C SER A 108 1.69 -3.42 -5.43
N ILE A 109 1.51 -3.03 -6.70
CA ILE A 109 0.34 -2.25 -7.17
C ILE A 109 -0.96 -2.98 -6.87
N LEU A 110 -0.99 -4.28 -7.12
CA LEU A 110 -2.16 -5.09 -6.87
C LEU A 110 -2.49 -5.15 -5.37
N LEU A 111 -1.48 -5.40 -4.52
CA LEU A 111 -1.68 -5.42 -3.07
C LEU A 111 -2.14 -4.04 -2.55
N PHE A 112 -1.57 -2.95 -3.07
CA PHE A 112 -2.02 -1.59 -2.79
C PHE A 112 -3.50 -1.40 -3.13
N ASN A 113 -3.94 -1.86 -4.30
CA ASN A 113 -5.34 -1.77 -4.72
C ASN A 113 -6.27 -2.60 -3.84
N ILE A 114 -5.83 -3.79 -3.39
CA ILE A 114 -6.59 -4.63 -2.47
C ILE A 114 -6.78 -3.94 -1.12
N ILE A 115 -5.70 -3.43 -0.53
CA ILE A 115 -5.72 -2.75 0.77
C ILE A 115 -6.65 -1.53 0.71
N ASN A 116 -6.50 -0.68 -0.31
CA ASN A 116 -7.33 0.51 -0.48
C ASN A 116 -8.78 0.16 -0.82
N GLY A 117 -9.01 -0.87 -1.64
CA GLY A 117 -10.35 -1.36 -1.96
C GLY A 117 -11.08 -1.83 -0.71
N PHE A 118 -10.43 -2.63 0.13
CA PHE A 118 -10.96 -3.07 1.40
C PHE A 118 -11.28 -1.90 2.33
N GLY A 119 -10.33 -0.99 2.53
CA GLY A 119 -10.52 0.20 3.37
C GLY A 119 -11.69 1.07 2.89
N ARG A 120 -11.82 1.27 1.57
CA ARG A 120 -12.93 2.03 0.98
C ARG A 120 -14.28 1.38 1.23
N ILE A 121 -14.42 0.08 0.92
CA ILE A 121 -15.69 -0.66 1.12
C ILE A 121 -16.11 -0.56 2.60
N TYR A 122 -15.15 -0.77 3.51
CA TYR A 122 -15.41 -0.73 4.93
C TYR A 122 -15.78 0.67 5.42
N HIS A 123 -15.06 1.71 4.97
CA HIS A 123 -15.33 3.10 5.32
C HIS A 123 -16.70 3.57 4.80
N THR A 124 -17.02 3.26 3.54
CA THR A 124 -18.32 3.55 2.92
C THR A 124 -19.44 2.91 3.73
N TYR A 125 -19.29 1.62 4.08
CA TYR A 125 -20.29 0.96 4.91
C TYR A 125 -20.47 1.64 6.27
N LEU A 126 -19.37 1.98 6.95
CA LEU A 126 -19.41 2.60 8.27
C LEU A 126 -20.09 3.98 8.27
N ILE A 127 -19.87 4.80 7.24
CA ILE A 127 -20.53 6.11 7.11
C ILE A 127 -22.03 5.96 6.78
N HIS A 128 -22.36 5.10 5.82
CA HIS A 128 -23.71 5.00 5.28
C HIS A 128 -24.60 3.99 6.00
N MET A 129 -24.09 3.30 7.02
CA MET A 129 -24.90 2.43 7.89
C MET A 129 -26.04 3.19 8.58
N ILE A 130 -25.86 4.49 8.84
CA ILE A 130 -26.87 5.35 9.44
C ILE A 130 -27.84 5.92 8.38
N SER A 131 -27.36 6.20 7.16
CA SER A 131 -28.16 6.85 6.12
C SER A 131 -28.94 5.88 5.22
N SER A 132 -28.72 4.56 5.33
CA SER A 132 -29.32 3.49 4.49
C SER A 132 -29.00 3.56 2.99
N GLU A 133 -28.09 4.45 2.59
CA GLU A 133 -27.66 4.63 1.19
C GLU A 133 -26.73 3.51 0.69
N TYR A 134 -26.19 2.71 1.62
CA TYR A 134 -25.33 1.58 1.31
C TYR A 134 -25.83 0.34 2.04
N SER A 135 -26.52 -0.53 1.31
CA SER A 135 -27.18 -1.70 1.88
C SER A 135 -26.17 -2.79 2.27
N LEU A 136 -26.56 -3.66 3.20
CA LEU A 136 -25.78 -4.86 3.54
C LEU A 136 -25.55 -5.76 2.32
N GLU A 137 -26.50 -5.80 1.38
CA GLU A 137 -26.38 -6.53 0.13
C GLU A 137 -25.27 -5.95 -0.75
N GLN A 138 -25.23 -4.63 -0.93
CA GLN A 138 -24.19 -3.96 -1.70
C GLN A 138 -22.81 -4.15 -1.05
N TYR A 139 -22.71 -4.05 0.27
CA TYR A 139 -21.49 -4.37 1.01
C TYR A 139 -21.01 -5.79 0.79
N SER A 140 -21.93 -6.75 0.86
CA SER A 140 -21.62 -8.17 0.68
C SER A 140 -21.11 -8.44 -0.74
N LEU A 141 -21.74 -7.84 -1.74
CA LEU A 141 -21.33 -7.91 -3.14
C LEU A 141 -19.92 -7.33 -3.34
N ASP A 142 -19.65 -6.14 -2.80
CA ASP A 142 -18.36 -5.48 -2.93
C ASP A 142 -17.24 -6.27 -2.23
N MET A 143 -17.50 -6.82 -1.05
CA MET A 143 -16.58 -7.71 -0.34
C MET A 143 -16.34 -9.02 -1.11
N GLU A 144 -17.36 -9.59 -1.75
CA GLU A 144 -17.20 -10.79 -2.57
C GLU A 144 -16.33 -10.51 -3.80
N ASN A 145 -16.55 -9.39 -4.49
CA ASN A 145 -15.74 -8.96 -5.62
C ASN A 145 -14.27 -8.78 -5.22
N LEU A 146 -14.02 -8.17 -4.06
CA LEU A 146 -12.68 -8.04 -3.51
C LEU A 146 -12.05 -9.41 -3.19
N LEU A 147 -12.81 -10.32 -2.56
CA LEU A 147 -12.35 -11.69 -2.27
C LEU A 147 -11.99 -12.47 -3.54
N ARG A 148 -12.76 -12.30 -4.63
CA ARG A 148 -12.45 -12.90 -5.93
C ARG A 148 -11.13 -12.35 -6.47
N LEU A 149 -10.88 -11.05 -6.33
CA LEU A 149 -9.63 -10.42 -6.72
C LEU A 149 -8.45 -10.94 -5.87
N GLU A 150 -8.60 -11.04 -4.56
CA GLU A 150 -7.58 -11.66 -3.68
C GLU A 150 -7.22 -13.09 -4.10
N LYS A 151 -8.22 -13.91 -4.44
CA LYS A 151 -8.03 -15.31 -4.85
C LYS A 151 -7.40 -15.45 -6.23
N LYS A 152 -7.79 -14.60 -7.19
CA LYS A 152 -7.33 -14.66 -8.59
C LYS A 152 -5.81 -14.55 -8.69
N TYR A 153 -5.19 -13.79 -7.79
CA TYR A 153 -3.78 -13.45 -7.91
C TYR A 153 -2.83 -14.28 -7.05
N SER A 154 -3.29 -15.39 -6.46
CA SER A 154 -2.48 -16.26 -5.58
C SER A 154 -1.76 -15.53 -4.43
N LEU A 155 -2.01 -14.22 -4.27
CA LEU A 155 -1.48 -13.38 -3.23
C LEU A 155 -1.90 -13.88 -1.85
N PHE A 156 -2.85 -14.82 -1.72
CA PHE A 156 -3.33 -15.33 -0.43
C PHE A 156 -3.60 -16.85 -0.42
N LYS A 157 -3.01 -17.62 -1.35
CA LYS A 157 -2.88 -19.08 -1.18
C LYS A 157 -1.76 -19.40 -0.18
#